data_AF-A0A7C3DDA8-F1
#
_entry.id   AF-A0A7C3DDA8-F1
#
_cell.length_a   1.000
_cell.length_b   1.000
_cell.length_c   1.000
_cell.angle_alpha   90.00
_cell.angle_beta   90.00
_cell.angle_gamma   90.00
#
_symmetry.space_group_name_H-M   'P 1'
#
loop_
_entity.id
_entity.type
_entity.pdbx_description
1 polymer ?
#
loop_
_entity_poly.entity_id
_entity_poly.type
_entity_poly.pdbx_seq_one_letter_code
_entity_poly.pdbx_strand_id
1 'polypeptide(L)'
;VGIVSRGYGRKSRGLLVVSDGQRILADVRQSGDEPQLLAHLTSSVPVLVDEDRARGCEEAVRRFGCQILLLDDAFQHRRVHRVMDIVLIHARRGFGNGYLLPAGPLREPLRALRRAGQIVLTRCSNLEEHAHLVAAIRRHTAAPLSCADYMFTGLRSLSGTRAPTDWLRGRRVVAVAGIADPEGFFESLRGLGAEPVHTLRFVDHHWYTERDVARIERLAGDVQAEAVVTTEKDLVRLGPLLGKYRDAWLALRVELQPRHVSREHWEAVIRELLAKIPVHTPA
;
A
#
# COMPACT_ATOMS: atom_id res chain seq x y z
N VAL A 1 -14.87 11.26 -1.42
CA VAL A 1 -14.32 9.94 -1.03
C VAL A 1 -13.55 10.12 0.26
N GLY A 2 -13.55 9.15 1.18
CA GLY A 2 -12.69 9.14 2.37
C GLY A 2 -12.07 7.76 2.57
N ILE A 3 -10.91 7.70 3.21
CA ILE A 3 -10.24 6.44 3.56
C ILE A 3 -10.31 6.26 5.07
N VAL A 4 -10.73 5.07 5.52
CA VAL A 4 -10.72 4.69 6.93
C VAL A 4 -9.88 3.42 7.07
N SER A 5 -8.80 3.51 7.85
CA SER A 5 -7.91 2.38 8.15
C SER A 5 -7.94 2.07 9.66
N ARG A 6 -7.37 0.93 10.04
CA ARG A 6 -7.16 0.60 11.46
C ARG A 6 -6.06 1.46 12.09
N GLY A 7 -5.04 1.78 11.30
CA GLY A 7 -3.76 2.31 11.81
C GLY A 7 -2.98 1.28 12.62
N TYR A 8 -2.67 0.13 12.02
CA TYR A 8 -1.84 -0.89 12.66
C TYR A 8 -0.47 -0.34 13.04
N GLY A 9 0.05 -0.73 14.22
CA GLY A 9 1.36 -0.31 14.71
C GLY A 9 1.45 1.14 15.21
N ARG A 10 0.38 1.93 15.14
CA ARG A 10 0.36 3.32 15.63
C ARG A 10 0.41 3.41 17.15
N LYS A 11 0.88 4.54 17.68
CA LYS A 11 0.93 4.83 19.12
C LYS A 11 -0.33 5.51 19.67
N SER A 12 -1.11 6.17 18.83
CA SER A 12 -2.40 6.75 19.23
C SER A 12 -3.47 5.67 19.39
N ARG A 13 -4.61 6.01 20.00
CA ARG A 13 -5.78 5.14 20.13
C ARG A 13 -7.04 5.91 19.78
N GLY A 14 -8.06 5.19 19.32
CA GLY A 14 -9.34 5.80 18.96
C GLY A 14 -9.26 6.59 17.66
N LEU A 15 -10.26 7.44 17.44
CA LEU A 15 -10.41 8.21 16.23
C LEU A 15 -9.30 9.26 16.08
N LEU A 16 -8.61 9.25 14.94
CA LEU A 16 -7.64 10.28 14.58
C LEU A 16 -7.76 10.59 13.08
N VAL A 17 -7.77 11.88 12.74
CA VAL A 17 -7.66 12.36 11.36
C VAL A 17 -6.19 12.45 11.00
N VAL A 18 -5.74 11.60 10.07
CA VAL A 18 -4.37 11.62 9.54
C VAL A 18 -4.22 12.73 8.50
N SER A 19 -5.21 12.89 7.64
CA SER A 19 -5.29 13.94 6.63
C SER A 19 -6.73 14.42 6.48
N ASP A 20 -6.92 15.71 6.30
CA ASP A 20 -8.22 16.32 5.96
C ASP A 20 -8.46 16.42 4.45
N GLY A 21 -7.55 15.86 3.63
CA GLY A 21 -7.57 15.96 2.17
C GLY A 21 -6.82 17.18 1.63
N GLN A 22 -6.40 18.11 2.50
CA GLN A 22 -5.56 19.26 2.12
C GLN A 22 -4.18 19.18 2.78
N ARG A 23 -4.14 18.77 4.04
CA ARG A 23 -2.94 18.71 4.88
C ARG A 23 -2.92 17.42 5.68
N ILE A 24 -1.72 16.94 5.92
CA ILE A 24 -1.46 15.84 6.85
C ILE A 24 -1.40 16.45 8.26
N LEU A 25 -2.27 15.96 9.15
CA LEU A 25 -2.52 16.51 10.49
C LEU A 25 -1.88 15.68 11.60
N ALA A 26 -1.46 14.45 11.30
CA ALA A 26 -0.83 13.55 12.26
C ALA A 26 0.54 13.08 11.74
N ASP A 27 1.45 12.82 12.67
CA ASP A 27 2.72 12.19 12.32
C ASP A 27 2.58 10.66 12.18
N VAL A 28 3.58 10.03 11.55
CA VAL A 28 3.63 8.58 11.32
C VAL A 28 3.56 7.74 12.60
N ARG A 29 4.05 8.24 13.75
CA ARG A 29 3.96 7.51 15.02
C ARG A 29 2.53 7.51 15.54
N GLN A 30 1.78 8.58 15.30
CA GLN A 30 0.38 8.69 15.69
C GLN A 30 -0.55 7.96 14.71
N SER A 31 -0.29 8.02 13.41
CA SER A 31 -1.17 7.47 12.37
C SER A 31 -0.87 6.02 12.00
N GLY A 32 0.39 5.60 12.08
CA GLY A 32 0.89 4.38 11.45
C GLY A 32 1.47 4.66 10.06
N ASP A 33 2.34 3.78 9.58
CA ASP A 33 3.04 3.97 8.30
C ASP A 33 2.13 3.85 7.07
N GLU A 34 1.19 2.90 7.06
CA GLU A 34 0.27 2.71 5.94
C GLU A 34 -0.73 3.87 5.79
N PRO A 35 -1.44 4.34 6.84
CA PRO A 35 -2.32 5.50 6.72
C PRO A 35 -1.57 6.78 6.37
N GLN A 36 -0.35 6.95 6.89
CA GLN A 36 0.51 8.08 6.54
C GLN A 36 0.90 8.03 5.06
N LEU A 37 1.26 6.86 4.53
CA LEU A 37 1.55 6.67 3.11
C LEU A 37 0.32 6.98 2.25
N LEU A 38 -0.87 6.50 2.63
CA LEU A 38 -2.12 6.80 1.92
C LEU A 38 -2.40 8.30 1.90
N ALA A 39 -2.19 8.98 3.02
CA ALA A 39 -2.34 10.44 3.12
C ALA A 39 -1.38 11.19 2.18
N HIS A 40 -0.14 10.72 2.01
CA HIS A 40 0.83 11.29 1.06
C HIS A 40 0.49 10.98 -0.42
N LEU A 41 -0.18 9.86 -0.69
CA LEU A 41 -0.54 9.44 -2.06
C LEU A 41 -1.86 10.07 -2.55
N THR A 42 -2.72 10.51 -1.64
CA THR A 42 -4.10 10.93 -1.98
C THR A 42 -4.37 12.39 -1.57
N SER A 43 -3.73 13.32 -2.27
CA SER A 43 -3.87 14.78 -2.09
C SER A 43 -5.26 15.28 -2.53
N SER A 44 -6.29 15.00 -1.73
CA SER A 44 -7.70 15.46 -1.85
C SER A 44 -8.65 14.55 -1.07
N VAL A 45 -8.14 13.46 -0.47
CA VAL A 45 -8.95 12.46 0.22
C VAL A 45 -8.63 12.51 1.71
N PRO A 46 -9.63 12.75 2.58
CA PRO A 46 -9.42 12.63 4.01
C PRO A 46 -9.09 11.18 4.38
N VAL A 47 -8.10 11.02 5.26
CA VAL A 47 -7.64 9.72 5.77
C VAL A 47 -7.81 9.71 7.27
N LEU A 48 -8.59 8.76 7.77
CA LEU A 48 -8.87 8.57 9.18
C LEU A 48 -8.41 7.20 9.64
N VAL A 49 -8.04 7.11 10.91
CA VAL A 49 -7.68 5.85 11.57
C VAL A 49 -8.50 5.66 12.83
N ASP A 50 -9.08 4.46 12.98
CA ASP A 50 -9.83 4.07 14.16
C ASP A 50 -9.85 2.54 14.28
N GLU A 51 -9.73 1.99 15.50
CA GLU A 51 -9.98 0.56 15.72
C GLU A 51 -11.46 0.21 15.51
N ASP A 52 -12.37 1.13 15.88
CA ASP A 52 -13.79 1.04 15.56
C ASP A 52 -14.06 1.75 14.21
N ARG A 53 -14.04 0.95 13.14
CA ARG A 53 -14.21 1.48 11.78
C ARG A 53 -15.60 2.08 11.59
N ALA A 54 -16.63 1.66 12.33
CA ALA A 54 -17.96 2.25 12.19
C ALA A 54 -17.93 3.72 12.62
N ARG A 55 -17.33 3.99 13.79
CA ARG A 55 -17.12 5.37 14.27
C ARG A 55 -16.23 6.17 13.31
N GLY A 56 -15.16 5.58 12.78
CA GLY A 56 -14.31 6.22 11.78
C GLY A 56 -15.07 6.60 10.50
N CYS A 57 -15.94 5.72 10.02
CA CYS A 57 -16.81 5.98 8.87
C CYS A 57 -17.79 7.12 9.15
N GLU A 58 -18.49 7.08 10.29
CA GLU A 58 -19.44 8.11 10.71
C GLU A 58 -18.77 9.49 10.78
N GLU A 59 -17.56 9.56 11.35
CA GLU A 59 -16.81 10.82 11.38
C GLU A 59 -16.41 11.29 9.98
N ALA A 60 -15.96 10.38 9.12
CA ALA A 60 -15.58 10.73 7.74
C ALA A 60 -16.76 11.34 6.96
N VAL A 61 -17.96 10.82 7.16
CA VAL A 61 -19.20 11.39 6.59
C VAL A 61 -19.53 12.72 7.24
N ARG A 62 -19.63 12.75 8.58
CA ARG A 62 -20.08 13.93 9.35
C ARG A 62 -19.17 15.14 9.16
N ARG A 63 -17.85 14.94 9.20
CA ARG A 63 -16.87 16.04 9.20
C ARG A 63 -16.42 16.46 7.81
N PHE A 64 -16.37 15.52 6.87
CA PHE A 64 -15.81 15.77 5.53
C PHE A 64 -16.81 15.55 4.39
N GLY A 65 -18.08 15.23 4.70
CA GLY A 65 -19.12 15.01 3.69
C GLY A 65 -18.81 13.83 2.77
N CYS A 66 -18.08 12.81 3.24
CA CYS A 66 -17.66 11.71 2.40
C CYS A 66 -18.86 10.88 1.92
N GLN A 67 -19.08 10.84 0.60
CA GLN A 67 -20.14 10.03 -0.01
C GLN A 67 -19.73 8.57 -0.28
N ILE A 68 -18.42 8.32 -0.34
CA ILE A 68 -17.83 7.00 -0.61
C ILE A 68 -16.70 6.81 0.39
N LEU A 69 -16.68 5.66 1.05
CA LEU A 69 -15.64 5.30 2.01
C LEU A 69 -14.89 4.07 1.51
N LEU A 70 -13.56 4.15 1.52
CA LEU A 70 -12.66 3.03 1.26
C LEU A 70 -12.11 2.53 2.59
N LEU A 71 -12.33 1.25 2.87
CA LEU A 71 -11.83 0.61 4.07
C LEU A 71 -10.59 -0.20 3.74
N ASP A 72 -9.45 0.21 4.29
CA ASP A 72 -8.17 -0.46 4.12
C ASP A 72 -8.06 -1.69 5.06
N ASP A 73 -7.51 -2.80 4.54
CA ASP A 73 -7.41 -4.13 5.18
C ASP A 73 -8.67 -4.54 6.00
N ALA A 74 -9.85 -4.45 5.38
CA ALA A 74 -11.14 -4.55 6.09
C ALA A 74 -12.01 -5.76 5.72
N PHE A 75 -11.51 -6.72 4.93
CA PHE A 75 -12.31 -7.88 4.49
C PHE A 75 -12.83 -8.74 5.66
N GLN A 76 -12.04 -8.82 6.73
CA GLN A 76 -12.39 -9.50 7.99
C GLN A 76 -13.29 -8.63 8.89
N HIS A 77 -13.37 -7.31 8.66
CA HIS A 77 -14.05 -6.37 9.53
C HIS A 77 -15.55 -6.31 9.26
N ARG A 78 -16.32 -7.27 9.79
CA ARG A 78 -17.75 -7.42 9.46
C ARG A 78 -18.72 -6.45 10.15
N ARG A 79 -18.26 -5.65 11.13
CA ARG A 79 -19.12 -4.71 11.86
C ARG A 79 -19.58 -3.50 11.03
N VAL A 80 -18.91 -3.22 9.91
CA VAL A 80 -19.31 -2.16 8.98
C VAL A 80 -19.87 -2.83 7.73
N HIS A 81 -21.13 -2.52 7.40
CA HIS A 81 -21.73 -2.97 6.16
C HIS A 81 -20.97 -2.36 4.97
N ARG A 82 -20.63 -3.19 3.99
CA ARG A 82 -19.93 -2.78 2.78
C ARG A 82 -20.77 -3.16 1.59
N VAL A 83 -20.98 -2.21 0.70
CA VAL A 83 -21.71 -2.43 -0.55
C VAL A 83 -20.95 -3.42 -1.46
N MET A 84 -19.62 -3.49 -1.31
CA MET A 84 -18.76 -4.39 -2.07
C MET A 84 -17.43 -4.62 -1.36
N ASP A 85 -16.95 -5.86 -1.45
CA ASP A 85 -15.63 -6.28 -1.00
C ASP A 85 -14.71 -6.51 -2.22
N ILE A 86 -13.56 -5.83 -2.26
CA ILE A 86 -12.49 -6.09 -3.24
C ILE A 86 -11.41 -6.90 -2.53
N VAL A 87 -11.17 -8.14 -2.98
CA VAL A 87 -10.20 -9.05 -2.37
C VAL A 87 -8.95 -9.16 -3.24
N LEU A 88 -7.80 -8.87 -2.65
CA LEU A 88 -6.50 -9.01 -3.29
C LEU A 88 -5.93 -10.40 -3.00
N ILE A 89 -5.52 -11.12 -4.04
CA ILE A 89 -4.84 -12.43 -3.92
C ILE A 89 -3.51 -12.35 -4.67
N HIS A 90 -2.43 -12.71 -4.00
CA HIS A 90 -1.11 -12.72 -4.63
C HIS A 90 -1.01 -13.89 -5.62
N ALA A 91 -0.82 -13.62 -6.91
CA ALA A 91 -0.93 -14.64 -7.97
C ALA A 91 0.07 -15.80 -7.82
N ARG A 92 1.33 -15.49 -7.47
CA ARG A 92 2.36 -16.51 -7.24
C ARG A 92 2.23 -17.28 -5.91
N ARG A 93 1.87 -16.61 -4.81
CA ARG A 93 1.73 -17.26 -3.49
C ARG A 93 0.42 -18.04 -3.36
N GLY A 94 -0.62 -17.62 -4.10
CA GLY A 94 -1.95 -18.20 -4.03
C GLY A 94 -2.47 -18.28 -2.59
N PHE A 95 -2.91 -19.46 -2.18
CA PHE A 95 -3.41 -19.74 -0.83
C PHE A 95 -2.35 -20.36 0.11
N GLY A 96 -1.08 -20.38 -0.29
CA GLY A 96 -0.02 -21.07 0.45
C GLY A 96 -0.31 -22.56 0.63
N ASN A 97 -0.27 -23.04 1.86
CA ASN A 97 -0.60 -24.42 2.21
C ASN A 97 -2.10 -24.68 2.44
N GLY A 98 -2.96 -23.67 2.25
CA GLY A 98 -4.42 -23.81 2.39
C GLY A 98 -4.95 -23.83 3.83
N TYR A 99 -4.08 -23.74 4.84
CA TYR A 99 -4.49 -23.74 6.25
C TYR A 99 -4.63 -22.33 6.82
N LEU A 100 -5.46 -22.22 7.88
CA LEU A 100 -5.59 -21.00 8.67
C LEU A 100 -4.35 -20.78 9.55
N LEU A 101 -4.12 -19.53 9.95
CA LEU A 101 -3.15 -19.20 11.01
C LEU A 101 -3.42 -20.01 12.29
N PRO A 102 -2.37 -20.49 12.99
CA PRO A 102 -0.95 -20.35 12.67
C PRO A 102 -0.40 -21.44 11.71
N ALA A 103 -1.18 -22.48 11.40
CA ALA A 103 -0.74 -23.60 10.56
C ALA A 103 -0.49 -23.22 9.10
N GLY A 104 -1.10 -22.12 8.63
CA GLY A 104 -0.92 -21.57 7.29
C GLY A 104 -1.15 -20.06 7.25
N PRO A 105 -1.02 -19.42 6.07
CA PRO A 105 -1.05 -17.96 5.96
C PRO A 105 -2.46 -17.36 5.93
N LEU A 106 -3.51 -18.17 5.85
CA LEU A 106 -4.87 -17.68 5.67
C LEU A 106 -5.43 -17.09 6.98
N ARG A 107 -5.95 -15.86 6.92
CA ARG A 107 -6.67 -15.21 8.03
C ARG A 107 -8.14 -15.65 8.14
N GLU A 108 -8.71 -16.12 7.04
CA GLU A 108 -10.09 -16.62 6.93
C GLU A 108 -10.14 -17.84 6.01
N PRO A 109 -11.12 -18.75 6.19
CA PRO A 109 -11.24 -19.92 5.31
C PRO A 109 -11.65 -19.50 3.90
N LEU A 110 -11.25 -20.24 2.87
CA LEU A 110 -11.50 -19.89 1.46
C LEU A 110 -12.98 -19.67 1.12
N ARG A 111 -13.90 -20.32 1.84
CA ARG A 111 -15.35 -20.07 1.76
C ARG A 111 -15.76 -18.62 2.04
N ALA A 112 -14.89 -17.81 2.65
CA ALA A 112 -15.10 -16.38 2.87
C ALA A 112 -15.12 -15.60 1.55
N LEU A 113 -14.45 -16.09 0.50
CA LEU A 113 -14.41 -15.46 -0.83
C LEU A 113 -15.80 -15.28 -1.46
N ARG A 114 -16.82 -16.02 -1.01
CA ARG A 114 -18.22 -15.80 -1.43
C ARG A 114 -18.73 -14.38 -1.17
N ARG A 115 -18.09 -13.64 -0.25
CA ARG A 115 -18.43 -12.24 0.06
C ARG A 115 -17.78 -11.25 -0.90
N ALA A 116 -16.74 -11.67 -1.62
CA ALA A 116 -16.04 -10.79 -2.56
C ALA A 116 -17.02 -10.34 -3.65
N GLY A 117 -17.06 -9.04 -3.89
CA GLY A 117 -17.68 -8.48 -5.10
C GLY A 117 -16.71 -8.39 -6.26
N GLN A 118 -15.40 -8.33 -5.99
CA GLN A 118 -14.33 -8.38 -6.99
C GLN A 118 -13.12 -9.12 -6.42
N ILE A 119 -12.43 -9.88 -7.27
CA ILE A 119 -11.11 -10.43 -6.96
C ILE A 119 -10.06 -9.83 -7.89
N VAL A 120 -8.94 -9.39 -7.30
CA VAL A 120 -7.78 -8.91 -8.05
C VAL A 120 -6.60 -9.82 -7.74
N LEU A 121 -6.08 -10.48 -8.77
CA LEU A 121 -4.79 -11.16 -8.66
C LEU A 121 -3.67 -10.12 -8.80
N THR A 122 -2.91 -9.93 -7.73
CA THR A 122 -1.75 -9.02 -7.71
C THR A 122 -0.48 -9.75 -8.14
N ARG A 123 0.48 -9.02 -8.73
CA ARG A 123 1.65 -9.60 -9.40
C ARG A 123 1.27 -10.58 -10.50
N CYS A 124 0.20 -10.23 -11.23
CA CYS A 124 -0.34 -10.99 -12.34
C CYS A 124 -0.39 -10.09 -13.57
N SER A 125 0.25 -10.54 -14.65
CA SER A 125 0.06 -9.93 -15.97
C SER A 125 -1.06 -10.62 -16.75
N ASN A 126 -1.18 -11.95 -16.67
CA ASN A 126 -2.24 -12.70 -17.36
C ASN A 126 -2.88 -13.74 -16.42
N LEU A 127 -4.23 -13.81 -16.41
CA LEU A 127 -4.98 -14.80 -15.64
C LEU A 127 -4.69 -16.25 -16.10
N GLU A 128 -4.41 -16.45 -17.39
CA GLU A 128 -4.21 -17.78 -17.98
C GLU A 128 -2.95 -18.47 -17.42
N GLU A 129 -1.90 -17.71 -17.15
CA GLU A 129 -0.67 -18.20 -16.48
C GLU A 129 -0.95 -18.73 -15.06
N HIS A 130 -2.09 -18.32 -14.49
CA HIS A 130 -2.54 -18.70 -13.15
C HIS A 130 -3.85 -19.51 -13.18
N ALA A 131 -4.11 -20.25 -14.26
CA ALA A 131 -5.36 -21.02 -14.45
C ALA A 131 -5.72 -21.93 -13.26
N HIS A 132 -4.72 -22.57 -12.63
CA HIS A 132 -4.93 -23.42 -11.45
C HIS A 132 -5.47 -22.63 -10.24
N LEU A 133 -4.93 -21.43 -9.98
CA LEU A 133 -5.38 -20.54 -8.91
C LEU A 133 -6.77 -19.98 -9.23
N VAL A 134 -6.99 -19.59 -10.50
CA VAL A 134 -8.31 -19.14 -10.98
C VAL A 134 -9.36 -20.22 -10.75
N ALA A 135 -9.08 -21.47 -11.12
CA ALA A 135 -9.98 -22.60 -10.89
C ALA A 135 -10.24 -22.82 -9.40
N ALA A 136 -9.22 -22.71 -8.54
CA ALA A 136 -9.39 -22.82 -7.09
C ALA A 136 -10.28 -21.70 -6.50
N ILE A 137 -10.10 -20.46 -6.96
CA ILE A 137 -10.95 -19.32 -6.57
C ILE A 137 -12.41 -19.54 -6.99
N ARG A 138 -12.62 -20.01 -8.23
CA ARG A 138 -13.95 -20.23 -8.81
C ARG A 138 -14.80 -21.26 -8.05
N ARG A 139 -14.18 -22.17 -7.30
CA ARG A 139 -14.89 -23.10 -6.39
C ARG A 139 -15.59 -22.39 -5.22
N HIS A 140 -15.25 -21.14 -4.93
CA HIS A 140 -15.73 -20.42 -3.76
C HIS A 140 -16.49 -19.13 -4.07
N THR A 141 -16.39 -18.60 -5.30
CA THR A 141 -17.08 -17.37 -5.69
C THR A 141 -17.24 -17.19 -7.21
N ALA A 142 -18.33 -16.53 -7.59
CA ALA A 142 -18.61 -16.07 -8.95
C ALA A 142 -18.15 -14.62 -9.21
N ALA A 143 -17.58 -13.93 -8.22
CA ALA A 143 -17.10 -12.56 -8.35
C ALA A 143 -16.20 -12.37 -9.59
N PRO A 144 -16.24 -11.24 -10.30
CA PRO A 144 -15.33 -11.03 -11.41
C PRO A 144 -13.87 -11.08 -10.96
N LEU A 145 -13.00 -11.59 -11.84
CA LEU A 145 -11.56 -11.70 -11.60
C LEU A 145 -10.84 -10.74 -12.54
N SER A 146 -9.83 -10.09 -12.00
CA SER A 146 -8.97 -9.14 -12.71
C SER A 146 -7.51 -9.41 -12.36
N CYS A 147 -6.59 -9.01 -13.22
CA CYS A 147 -5.16 -9.03 -12.93
C CYS A 147 -4.61 -7.62 -12.82
N ALA A 148 -3.66 -7.47 -11.92
CA ALA A 148 -2.90 -6.25 -11.77
C ALA A 148 -1.46 -6.60 -11.42
N ASP A 149 -0.55 -5.81 -11.97
CA ASP A 149 0.88 -5.97 -11.73
C ASP A 149 1.46 -4.67 -11.17
N TYR A 150 2.59 -4.80 -10.47
CA TYR A 150 3.30 -3.64 -9.97
C TYR A 150 4.19 -3.08 -11.07
N MET A 151 4.17 -1.75 -11.19
CA MET A 151 5.06 -1.00 -12.07
C MET A 151 5.82 0.01 -11.25
N PHE A 152 7.12 0.08 -11.50
CA PHE A 152 7.93 1.17 -10.97
C PHE A 152 7.81 2.37 -11.89
N THR A 153 7.28 3.47 -11.37
CA THR A 153 6.94 4.66 -12.19
C THR A 153 7.94 5.79 -12.03
N GLY A 154 8.87 5.66 -11.09
CA GLY A 154 9.96 6.60 -10.89
C GLY A 154 10.48 6.58 -9.46
N LEU A 155 11.14 7.66 -9.09
CA LEU A 155 11.71 7.91 -7.77
C LEU A 155 11.13 9.21 -7.24
N ARG A 156 10.96 9.31 -5.92
CA ARG A 156 10.60 10.55 -5.25
C ARG A 156 11.40 10.79 -3.99
N SER A 157 11.73 12.05 -3.71
CA SER A 157 12.21 12.46 -2.39
C SER A 157 11.04 12.93 -1.51
N LEU A 158 11.32 13.31 -0.26
CA LEU A 158 10.32 13.92 0.62
C LEU A 158 10.04 15.39 0.30
N SER A 159 11.02 16.09 -0.26
CA SER A 159 10.88 17.47 -0.74
C SER A 159 10.09 17.57 -2.05
N GLY A 160 9.82 16.45 -2.71
CA GLY A 160 9.04 16.39 -3.94
C GLY A 160 9.89 16.30 -5.21
N THR A 161 11.22 16.21 -5.10
CA THR A 161 12.11 15.86 -6.22
C THR A 161 11.65 14.54 -6.84
N ARG A 162 11.58 14.49 -8.16
CA ARG A 162 11.19 13.31 -8.93
C ARG A 162 12.26 12.96 -9.94
N ALA A 163 12.48 11.66 -10.14
CA ALA A 163 13.32 11.15 -11.21
C ALA A 163 12.62 9.96 -11.89
N PRO A 164 12.81 9.76 -13.21
CA PRO A 164 12.35 8.54 -13.88
C PRO A 164 13.13 7.32 -13.38
N THR A 165 12.61 6.11 -13.61
CA THR A 165 13.31 4.87 -13.22
C THR A 165 14.67 4.73 -13.91
N ASP A 166 14.80 5.19 -15.16
CA ASP A 166 16.06 5.18 -15.91
C ASP A 166 17.18 5.99 -15.24
N TRP A 167 16.85 6.90 -14.33
CA TRP A 167 17.85 7.59 -13.51
C TRP A 167 18.73 6.61 -12.72
N LEU A 168 18.21 5.43 -12.35
CA LEU A 168 18.97 4.40 -11.64
C LEU A 168 20.06 3.73 -12.47
N ARG A 169 19.99 3.77 -13.80
CA ARG A 169 20.85 2.97 -14.68
C ARG A 169 22.33 3.27 -14.47
N GLY A 170 23.09 2.26 -14.08
CA GLY A 170 24.53 2.33 -13.79
C GLY A 170 24.86 3.11 -12.51
N ARG A 171 23.85 3.54 -11.72
CA ARG A 171 24.10 4.32 -10.52
C ARG A 171 24.40 3.45 -9.32
N ARG A 172 25.45 3.84 -8.60
CA ARG A 172 25.86 3.20 -7.36
C ARG A 172 24.96 3.69 -6.23
N VAL A 173 24.15 2.80 -5.65
CA VAL A 173 23.18 3.18 -4.60
C VAL A 173 23.37 2.37 -3.33
N VAL A 174 23.06 2.97 -2.19
CA VAL A 174 22.76 2.22 -0.97
C VAL A 174 21.27 1.94 -0.94
N ALA A 175 20.88 0.67 -0.92
CA ALA A 175 19.47 0.28 -0.87
C ALA A 175 19.06 -0.05 0.58
N VAL A 176 17.96 0.53 1.05
CA VAL A 176 17.45 0.35 2.41
C VAL A 176 16.01 -0.14 2.38
N ALA A 177 15.71 -1.23 3.10
CA ALA A 177 14.34 -1.75 3.18
C ALA A 177 14.00 -2.31 4.56
N GLY A 178 12.86 -1.88 5.10
CA GLY A 178 12.23 -2.35 6.34
C GLY A 178 10.81 -2.87 6.09
N ILE A 179 10.66 -3.69 5.06
CA ILE A 179 9.41 -4.31 4.60
C ILE A 179 9.48 -5.84 4.69
N ALA A 180 8.34 -6.52 4.52
CA ALA A 180 8.25 -7.99 4.58
C ALA A 180 9.15 -8.78 3.60
N ASP A 181 9.53 -8.19 2.46
CA ASP A 181 10.40 -8.83 1.44
C ASP A 181 11.47 -7.84 0.93
N PRO A 182 12.54 -7.58 1.71
CA PRO A 182 13.61 -6.66 1.32
C PRO A 182 14.37 -7.10 0.07
N GLU A 183 14.60 -8.40 -0.09
CA GLU A 183 15.33 -8.97 -1.23
C GLU A 183 14.61 -8.71 -2.54
N GLY A 184 13.29 -8.92 -2.57
CA GLY A 184 12.48 -8.59 -3.75
C GLY A 184 12.61 -7.12 -4.16
N PHE A 185 12.72 -6.20 -3.18
CA PHE A 185 12.98 -4.79 -3.45
C PHE A 185 14.40 -4.55 -4.01
N PHE A 186 15.44 -5.19 -3.46
CA PHE A 186 16.80 -5.04 -3.98
C PHE A 186 16.96 -5.62 -5.38
N GLU A 187 16.35 -6.77 -5.67
CA GLU A 187 16.31 -7.33 -7.03
C GLU A 187 15.58 -6.42 -8.00
N SER A 188 14.50 -5.76 -7.55
CA SER A 188 13.80 -4.78 -8.37
C SER A 188 14.71 -3.60 -8.76
N LEU A 189 15.53 -3.09 -7.84
CA LEU A 189 16.50 -2.04 -8.15
C LEU A 189 17.54 -2.49 -9.18
N ARG A 190 18.08 -3.71 -9.03
CA ARG A 190 19.02 -4.29 -10.01
C ARG A 190 18.37 -4.48 -11.38
N GLY A 191 17.12 -4.95 -11.42
CA GLY A 191 16.35 -5.09 -12.65
C GLY A 191 16.09 -3.77 -13.37
N LEU A 192 16.05 -2.65 -12.64
CA LEU A 192 15.98 -1.29 -13.19
C LEU A 192 17.36 -0.72 -13.58
N GLY A 193 18.43 -1.51 -13.44
CA GLY A 193 19.80 -1.14 -13.81
C GLY A 193 20.56 -0.39 -12.73
N ALA A 194 20.05 -0.29 -11.50
CA ALA A 194 20.83 0.23 -10.38
C ALA A 194 21.98 -0.74 -10.03
N GLU A 195 23.03 -0.20 -9.43
CA GLU A 195 24.11 -0.95 -8.81
C GLU A 195 24.04 -0.78 -7.28
N PRO A 196 23.30 -1.64 -6.55
CA PRO A 196 23.30 -1.59 -5.10
C PRO A 196 24.67 -2.01 -4.55
N VAL A 197 25.52 -1.02 -4.24
CA VAL A 197 26.86 -1.22 -3.67
C VAL A 197 26.81 -1.68 -2.23
N HIS A 198 25.69 -1.42 -1.55
CA HIS A 198 25.37 -1.99 -0.25
C HIS A 198 23.86 -2.11 -0.07
N THR A 199 23.41 -3.13 0.66
CA THR A 199 22.00 -3.33 1.01
C THR A 199 21.83 -3.41 2.52
N LEU A 200 20.89 -2.65 3.07
CA LEU A 200 20.58 -2.63 4.49
C LEU A 200 19.15 -3.11 4.73
N ARG A 201 19.06 -4.19 5.50
CA ARG A 201 17.79 -4.80 5.88
C ARG A 201 17.42 -4.43 7.30
N PHE A 202 16.15 -4.07 7.46
CA PHE A 202 15.51 -3.86 8.74
C PHE A 202 14.31 -4.80 8.87
N VAL A 203 13.84 -5.01 10.09
CA VAL A 203 12.63 -5.78 10.35
C VAL A 203 11.42 -5.08 9.71
N ASP A 204 10.40 -5.86 9.34
CA ASP A 204 9.15 -5.30 8.84
C ASP A 204 8.56 -4.32 9.86
N HIS A 205 8.06 -3.17 9.40
CA HIS A 205 7.61 -2.09 10.27
C HIS A 205 8.67 -1.52 11.26
N HIS A 206 9.98 -1.68 11.00
CA HIS A 206 11.06 -1.01 11.75
C HIS A 206 10.83 0.50 12.01
N TRP A 207 10.94 0.91 13.28
CA TRP A 207 10.94 2.32 13.67
C TRP A 207 12.36 2.87 13.64
N TYR A 208 12.69 3.57 12.55
CA TYR A 208 14.00 4.19 12.37
C TYR A 208 14.34 5.19 13.48
N THR A 209 15.64 5.31 13.75
CA THR A 209 16.22 6.26 14.70
C THR A 209 17.21 7.20 13.99
N GLU A 210 17.56 8.32 14.62
CA GLU A 210 18.63 9.19 14.11
C GLU A 210 19.97 8.47 13.97
N ARG A 211 20.23 7.47 14.84
CA ARG A 211 21.42 6.61 14.75
C ARG A 211 21.40 5.76 13.49
N ASP A 212 20.22 5.27 13.08
CA ASP A 212 20.07 4.53 11.83
C ASP A 212 20.40 5.42 10.63
N VAL A 213 19.81 6.61 10.57
CA VAL A 213 20.08 7.59 9.49
C VAL A 213 21.55 7.94 9.44
N ALA A 214 22.16 8.29 10.56
CA ALA A 214 23.59 8.63 10.61
C ALA A 214 24.49 7.46 10.20
N ARG A 215 24.11 6.22 10.52
CA ARG A 215 24.83 5.01 10.07
C ARG A 215 24.70 4.81 8.55
N ILE A 216 23.50 4.97 8.01
CA ILE A 216 23.23 4.82 6.57
C ILE A 216 23.99 5.88 5.77
N GLU A 217 23.98 7.12 6.23
CA GLU A 217 24.70 8.23 5.58
C GLU A 217 26.22 8.06 5.61
N ARG A 218 26.80 7.64 6.75
CA ARG A 218 28.23 7.35 6.82
C ARG A 218 28.62 6.26 5.82
N LEU A 219 27.86 5.15 5.83
CA LEU A 219 28.07 4.06 4.89
C LEU A 219 27.98 4.54 3.44
N ALA A 220 26.94 5.31 3.08
CA ALA A 220 26.76 5.84 1.74
C ALA A 220 27.96 6.70 1.28
N GLY A 221 28.53 7.49 2.20
CA GLY A 221 29.78 8.22 1.96
C GLY A 221 30.98 7.29 1.76
N ASP A 222 31.17 6.31 2.64
CA ASP A 222 32.30 5.36 2.62
C ASP A 222 32.34 4.54 1.33
N VAL A 223 31.17 4.13 0.81
CA VAL A 223 31.07 3.39 -0.46
C VAL A 223 30.90 4.30 -1.67
N GLN A 224 30.93 5.62 -1.50
CA GLN A 224 30.73 6.62 -2.55
C GLN A 224 29.45 6.37 -3.37
N ALA A 225 28.33 6.11 -2.69
CA ALA A 225 27.04 5.98 -3.34
C ALA A 225 26.52 7.33 -3.82
N GLU A 226 25.88 7.34 -4.99
CA GLU A 226 25.26 8.53 -5.57
C GLU A 226 23.92 8.87 -4.90
N ALA A 227 23.25 7.88 -4.30
CA ALA A 227 22.05 8.10 -3.50
C ALA A 227 21.76 6.94 -2.56
N VAL A 228 20.91 7.23 -1.56
CA VAL A 228 20.22 6.23 -0.76
C VAL A 228 18.83 6.01 -1.35
N VAL A 229 18.51 4.77 -1.71
CA VAL A 229 17.23 4.39 -2.29
C VAL A 229 16.46 3.48 -1.34
N THR A 230 15.20 3.78 -1.09
CA THR A 230 14.34 3.03 -0.15
C THR A 230 12.93 2.82 -0.70
N THR A 231 12.05 2.19 0.06
CA THR A 231 10.64 2.00 -0.32
C THR A 231 9.81 3.23 0.06
N GLU A 232 8.64 3.42 -0.56
CA GLU A 232 7.73 4.49 -0.15
C GLU A 232 7.25 4.33 1.30
N LYS A 233 7.08 3.08 1.77
CA LYS A 233 6.70 2.79 3.17
C LYS A 233 7.80 3.19 4.15
N ASP A 234 9.05 2.88 3.83
CA ASP A 234 10.20 3.25 4.66
C ASP A 234 10.42 4.76 4.68
N LEU A 235 10.32 5.43 3.52
CA LEU A 235 10.54 6.87 3.41
C LEU A 235 9.59 7.67 4.31
N VAL A 236 8.33 7.23 4.45
CA VAL A 236 7.35 7.86 5.34
C VAL A 236 7.77 7.78 6.81
N ARG A 237 8.34 6.65 7.24
CA ARG A 237 8.86 6.48 8.62
C ARG A 237 10.17 7.23 8.87
N LEU A 238 11.02 7.31 7.84
CA LEU A 238 12.27 8.05 7.87
C LEU A 238 12.07 9.56 7.85
N GLY A 239 10.97 10.05 7.29
CA GLY A 239 10.84 11.46 6.95
C GLY A 239 10.95 12.50 8.07
N PRO A 240 10.52 12.22 9.30
CA PRO A 240 10.80 13.08 10.46
C PRO A 240 12.31 13.18 10.80
N LEU A 241 13.11 12.19 10.39
CA LEU A 241 14.52 12.04 10.76
C LEU A 241 15.48 12.53 9.68
N LEU A 242 15.04 12.67 8.42
CA LEU A 242 15.95 12.96 7.31
C LEU A 242 16.53 14.38 7.35
N GLY A 243 15.88 15.36 7.97
CA GLY A 243 16.42 16.72 8.10
C GLY A 243 16.97 17.28 6.78
N LYS A 244 18.29 17.54 6.72
CA LYS A 244 19.00 18.02 5.52
C LYS A 244 19.09 17.01 4.37
N TYR A 245 18.83 15.74 4.60
CA TYR A 245 18.89 14.65 3.62
C TYR A 245 17.57 14.44 2.87
N ARG A 246 16.56 15.28 3.10
CA ARG A 246 15.21 15.17 2.51
C ARG A 246 15.19 15.15 0.99
N ASP A 247 16.18 15.77 0.34
CA ASP A 247 16.35 15.78 -1.12
C ASP A 247 17.17 14.58 -1.64
N ALA A 248 18.12 14.08 -0.85
CA ALA A 248 19.09 13.07 -1.27
C ALA A 248 18.54 11.64 -1.20
N TRP A 249 17.55 11.39 -0.34
CA TRP A 249 16.91 10.09 -0.22
C TRP A 249 15.76 9.95 -1.20
N LEU A 250 15.78 8.85 -1.94
CA LEU A 250 14.78 8.57 -2.97
C LEU A 250 14.00 7.30 -2.61
N ALA A 251 12.67 7.40 -2.59
CA ALA A 251 11.79 6.24 -2.59
C ALA A 251 11.49 5.81 -4.01
N LEU A 252 11.65 4.51 -4.30
CA LEU A 252 11.15 3.90 -5.52
C LEU A 252 9.62 3.88 -5.49
N ARG A 253 9.00 4.59 -6.43
CA ARG A 253 7.55 4.67 -6.60
C ARG A 253 7.04 3.37 -7.17
N VAL A 254 6.02 2.79 -6.54
CA VAL A 254 5.30 1.64 -7.07
C VAL A 254 3.84 1.98 -7.30
N GLU A 255 3.34 1.65 -8.48
CA GLU A 255 1.93 1.77 -8.82
C GLU A 255 1.40 0.41 -9.21
N LEU A 256 0.16 0.13 -8.80
CA LEU A 256 -0.55 -1.06 -9.25
C LEU A 256 -1.18 -0.73 -10.62
N GLN A 257 -0.68 -1.32 -11.68
CA GLN A 257 -1.22 -1.15 -13.03
C GLN A 257 -2.16 -2.32 -13.35
N PRO A 258 -3.44 -2.06 -13.65
CA PRO A 258 -4.32 -3.06 -14.23
C PRO A 258 -3.71 -3.64 -15.50
N ARG A 259 -3.64 -4.97 -15.61
CA ARG A 259 -3.14 -5.67 -16.79
C ARG A 259 -4.28 -6.44 -17.44
N HIS A 260 -4.44 -6.31 -18.75
CA HIS A 260 -5.53 -6.92 -19.54
C HIS A 260 -6.94 -6.57 -19.07
N VAL A 261 -7.06 -5.53 -18.24
CA VAL A 261 -8.31 -5.00 -17.74
C VAL A 261 -8.32 -3.57 -18.22
N SER A 262 -9.13 -3.29 -19.25
CA SER A 262 -9.19 -1.95 -19.80
C SER A 262 -9.64 -0.98 -18.72
N ARG A 263 -9.28 0.30 -18.87
CA ARG A 263 -9.82 1.37 -18.03
C ARG A 263 -11.35 1.26 -17.96
N GLU A 264 -12.01 0.86 -19.06
CA GLU A 264 -13.45 0.64 -19.10
C GLU A 264 -13.96 -0.43 -18.12
N HIS A 265 -13.22 -1.51 -17.86
CA HIS A 265 -13.62 -2.51 -16.86
C HIS A 265 -13.60 -1.94 -15.45
N TRP A 266 -12.54 -1.22 -15.07
CA TRP A 266 -12.50 -0.57 -13.75
C TRP A 266 -13.56 0.53 -13.64
N GLU A 267 -13.81 1.28 -14.71
CA GLU A 267 -14.93 2.22 -14.76
C GLU A 267 -16.29 1.51 -14.68
N ALA A 268 -16.43 0.31 -15.23
CA ALA A 268 -17.64 -0.50 -15.09
C ALA A 268 -17.82 -1.00 -13.65
N VAL A 269 -16.77 -1.53 -13.02
CA VAL A 269 -16.77 -1.93 -11.61
C VAL A 269 -17.12 -0.74 -10.71
N ILE A 270 -16.53 0.43 -10.96
CA ILE A 270 -16.84 1.67 -10.24
C ILE A 270 -18.29 2.11 -10.51
N ARG A 271 -18.79 2.03 -11.75
CA ARG A 271 -20.19 2.35 -12.05
C ARG A 271 -21.16 1.41 -11.35
N GLU A 272 -20.89 0.11 -11.34
CA GLU A 272 -21.70 -0.88 -10.64
C GLU A 272 -21.69 -0.64 -9.13
N LEU A 273 -20.51 -0.31 -8.57
CA LEU A 273 -20.36 0.14 -7.18
C LEU A 273 -21.26 1.34 -6.89
N LEU A 274 -21.14 2.40 -7.69
CA LEU A 274 -21.90 3.64 -7.53
C LEU A 274 -23.41 3.40 -7.67
N ALA A 275 -23.84 2.52 -8.58
CA ALA A 275 -25.25 2.18 -8.77
C ALA A 275 -25.87 1.45 -7.56
N LYS A 276 -25.05 0.76 -6.76
CA LYS A 276 -25.49 0.09 -5.54
C LYS A 276 -25.48 1.01 -4.31
N ILE A 277 -24.93 2.22 -4.42
CA ILE A 277 -24.97 3.22 -3.34
C ILE A 277 -26.35 3.88 -3.40
N PRO A 278 -27.20 3.73 -2.36
CA PRO A 278 -28.46 4.45 -2.32
C PRO A 278 -28.16 5.96 -2.39
N VAL A 279 -28.82 6.65 -3.32
CA VAL A 279 -28.71 8.11 -3.42
C VAL A 279 -29.31 8.69 -2.15
N HIS A 280 -28.45 9.07 -1.20
CA HIS A 280 -28.89 9.87 -0.07
C HIS A 280 -29.19 11.27 -0.60
N THR A 281 -30.47 11.56 -0.83
CA THR A 281 -30.94 12.93 -0.94
C THR A 281 -30.78 13.55 0.45
N PRO A 282 -29.94 14.58 0.63
CA PRO A 282 -29.90 15.29 1.91
C PRO A 282 -31.28 15.91 2.15
N ALA A 283 -31.81 15.67 3.35
CA ALA A 283 -33.05 16.28 3.83
C ALA A 283 -32.83 17.77 4.16
#